data_AF-A0A0T2YCY5-F1
#
_entry.id   AF-A0A0T2YCY5-F1
#
_cell.length_a   1.000
_cell.length_b   1.000
_cell.length_c   1.000
_cell.angle_alpha   90.00
_cell.angle_beta   90.00
_cell.angle_gamma   90.00
#
_symmetry.space_group_name_H-M   'P 1'
#
loop_
_entity.id
_entity.type
_entity.pdbx_description
1 polymer ?
#
loop_
_entity_poly.entity_id
_entity_poly.type
_entity_poly.pdbx_seq_one_letter_code
_entity_poly.pdbx_strand_id
1 'polypeptide(L)'
;MMQTIRRYAKTNMAWEALSRPDAVGRQAHTLLLMANGRRSEQELSLLLGSDVSELAYGLMQKGYLQNTAAVVQPEADDDALAGV
;
A
#
# COMPACT_ATOMS: atom_id res chain seq x y z
N MET A 1 15.20 16.95 -0.45
CA MET A 1 14.17 16.65 -1.46
C MET A 1 13.08 15.83 -0.78
N MET A 2 11.84 16.31 -0.69
CA MET A 2 10.72 15.50 -0.21
C MET A 2 10.54 14.32 -1.17
N GLN A 3 10.89 13.11 -0.74
CA GLN A 3 10.53 11.92 -1.49
C GLN A 3 9.04 11.67 -1.27
N THR A 4 8.21 11.95 -2.26
CA THR A 4 6.80 11.53 -2.26
C THR A 4 6.77 10.01 -2.34
N ILE A 5 6.62 9.38 -1.18
CA ILE A 5 6.48 7.94 -1.06
C ILE A 5 5.09 7.55 -1.55
N ARG A 6 5.03 6.87 -2.69
CA ARG A 6 3.81 6.29 -3.23
C ARG A 6 3.40 5.09 -2.39
N ARG A 7 2.31 5.21 -1.64
CA ARG A 7 1.75 4.13 -0.84
C ARG A 7 0.52 3.56 -1.54
N TYR A 8 0.32 2.26 -1.40
CA TYR A 8 -0.82 1.58 -2.00
C TYR A 8 -1.88 1.26 -0.95
N ALA A 9 -3.06 1.85 -1.10
CA ALA A 9 -4.24 1.53 -0.32
C ALA A 9 -5.18 0.63 -1.12
N LYS A 10 -5.85 -0.30 -0.43
CA LYS A 10 -6.93 -1.11 -1.01
C LYS A 10 -8.16 -0.24 -1.25
N THR A 11 -8.75 -0.37 -2.43
CA THR A 11 -10.10 0.14 -2.71
C THR A 11 -11.16 -0.84 -2.22
N ASN A 12 -12.44 -0.45 -2.27
CA ASN A 12 -13.55 -1.37 -2.00
C ASN A 12 -13.51 -2.62 -2.91
N MET A 13 -13.11 -2.44 -4.17
CA MET A 13 -12.97 -3.55 -5.13
C MET A 13 -11.87 -4.55 -4.70
N ALA A 14 -10.78 -4.07 -4.10
CA ALA A 14 -9.77 -4.96 -3.54
C ALA A 14 -10.26 -5.74 -2.32
N TRP A 15 -11.11 -5.15 -1.48
CA TRP A 15 -11.73 -5.85 -0.37
C TRP A 15 -12.66 -6.97 -0.84
N GLU A 16 -13.42 -6.73 -1.91
CA GLU A 16 -14.26 -7.77 -2.52
C GLU A 16 -13.41 -8.88 -3.16
N ALA A 17 -12.32 -8.53 -3.85
CA ALA A 17 -11.39 -9.50 -4.41
C ALA A 17 -10.67 -10.35 -3.37
N LEU A 18 -10.37 -9.79 -2.19
CA LEU A 18 -9.84 -10.55 -1.06
C LEU A 18 -10.81 -11.63 -0.57
N SER A 19 -12.11 -11.43 -0.75
CA SER A 19 -13.12 -12.45 -0.42
C SER A 19 -13.17 -13.58 -1.46
N ARG A 20 -12.54 -13.41 -2.63
CA ARG A 20 -12.59 -14.34 -3.77
C ARG A 20 -11.19 -14.56 -4.36
N PRO A 21 -10.37 -15.46 -3.78
CA PRO A 21 -8.99 -15.66 -4.24
C PRO A 21 -8.86 -16.06 -5.72
N ASP A 22 -9.83 -16.79 -6.26
CA ASP A 22 -9.86 -17.18 -7.68
C ASP A 22 -10.04 -15.99 -8.65
N ALA A 23 -10.58 -14.85 -8.21
CA ALA A 23 -10.90 -13.73 -9.11
C ALA A 23 -9.66 -12.91 -9.53
N VAL A 24 -8.61 -12.90 -8.70
CA VAL A 24 -7.41 -12.06 -8.93
C VAL A 24 -6.12 -12.87 -9.07
N GLY A 25 -6.15 -14.16 -8.69
CA GLY A 25 -4.98 -15.01 -8.68
C GLY A 25 -4.14 -14.85 -7.41
N ARG A 26 -3.34 -15.89 -7.10
CA ARG A 26 -2.65 -16.02 -5.80
C ARG A 26 -1.69 -14.87 -5.51
N GLN A 27 -0.85 -14.47 -6.45
CA GLN A 27 0.13 -13.40 -6.24
C GLN A 27 -0.52 -12.04 -6.01
N ALA A 28 -1.56 -11.72 -6.78
CA ALA A 28 -2.33 -10.50 -6.60
C ALA A 28 -3.06 -10.48 -5.27
N HIS A 29 -3.64 -11.60 -4.87
CA HIS A 29 -4.28 -11.74 -3.57
C HIS A 29 -3.27 -11.46 -2.44
N THR A 30 -2.09 -12.07 -2.48
CA THR A 30 -1.06 -11.82 -1.46
C THR A 30 -0.63 -10.35 -1.42
N LEU A 31 -0.47 -9.71 -2.59
CA LEU A 31 -0.17 -8.28 -2.64
C LEU A 31 -1.29 -7.44 -2.01
N LEU A 32 -2.56 -7.74 -2.33
CA LEU A 32 -3.71 -7.05 -1.74
C LEU A 32 -3.79 -7.24 -0.22
N LEU A 33 -3.46 -8.42 0.30
CA LEU A 33 -3.36 -8.62 1.75
C LEU A 33 -2.33 -7.67 2.37
N MET A 34 -1.18 -7.52 1.72
CA MET A 34 -0.04 -6.75 2.22
C MET A 34 -0.18 -5.22 2.01
N ALA A 35 -0.90 -4.79 0.97
CA ALA A 35 -1.18 -3.38 0.69
C ALA A 35 -2.20 -2.82 1.69
N ASN A 36 -1.75 -2.05 2.68
CA ASN A 36 -2.59 -1.53 3.77
C ASN A 36 -2.60 0.02 3.84
N GLY A 37 -2.17 0.70 2.78
CA GLY A 37 -2.05 2.16 2.73
C GLY A 37 -0.83 2.73 3.46
N ARG A 38 -0.07 1.89 4.19
CA ARG A 38 1.14 2.32 4.91
C ARG A 38 2.43 1.94 4.19
N ARG A 39 2.36 0.94 3.32
CA ARG A 39 3.52 0.38 2.63
C ARG A 39 3.68 0.93 1.22
N SER A 40 4.92 1.18 0.88
CA SER A 40 5.39 1.55 -0.46
C SER A 40 5.56 0.32 -1.34
N GLU A 41 5.68 0.53 -2.65
CA GLU A 41 6.06 -0.53 -3.60
C GLU A 41 7.31 -1.29 -3.17
N GLN A 42 8.38 -0.57 -2.80
CA GLN A 42 9.64 -1.16 -2.39
C GLN A 42 9.51 -2.04 -1.15
N GLU A 43 8.70 -1.62 -0.17
CA GLU A 43 8.45 -2.43 1.03
C GLU A 43 7.63 -3.68 0.71
N LEU A 44 6.66 -3.56 -0.20
CA LEU A 44 5.88 -4.71 -0.66
C LEU A 44 6.79 -5.70 -1.41
N SER A 45 7.66 -5.23 -2.30
CA SER A 45 8.65 -6.07 -2.99
C SER A 45 9.59 -6.79 -2.02
N LEU A 46 10.06 -6.08 -0.99
CA LEU A 46 10.93 -6.65 0.04
C LEU A 46 10.21 -7.77 0.84
N LEU A 47 8.96 -7.52 1.24
CA LEU A 47 8.16 -8.49 2.01
C LEU A 47 7.75 -9.71 1.21
N LEU A 48 7.50 -9.53 -0.09
CA LEU A 48 7.15 -10.62 -1.01
C LEU A 48 8.39 -11.32 -1.58
N GLY A 49 9.58 -10.76 -1.39
CA GLY A 49 10.85 -11.27 -1.92
C GLY A 49 10.89 -11.30 -3.45
N SER A 50 10.10 -10.44 -4.11
CA SER A 50 9.96 -10.40 -5.58
C SER A 50 9.58 -8.99 -6.00
N ASP A 51 9.95 -8.58 -7.21
CA ASP A 51 9.47 -7.31 -7.74
C ASP A 51 7.95 -7.35 -7.95
N VAL A 52 7.24 -6.39 -7.35
CA VAL A 52 5.79 -6.29 -7.44
C VAL A 52 5.32 -5.11 -8.27
N SER A 53 6.24 -4.42 -8.95
CA SER A 53 5.96 -3.15 -9.63
C SER A 53 4.94 -3.33 -10.74
N GLU A 54 5.13 -4.34 -11.60
CA GLU A 54 4.14 -4.67 -12.65
C GLU A 54 2.79 -5.09 -12.06
N LEU A 55 2.81 -5.85 -10.97
CA LEU A 55 1.61 -6.41 -10.38
C LEU A 55 0.79 -5.35 -9.64
N ALA A 56 1.45 -4.48 -8.89
CA ALA A 56 0.84 -3.32 -8.23
C ALA A 56 0.27 -2.35 -9.27
N TYR A 57 1.02 -2.08 -10.34
CA TYR A 57 0.56 -1.21 -11.42
C TYR A 57 -0.67 -1.79 -12.14
N GLY A 58 -0.66 -3.09 -12.46
CA GLY A 58 -1.80 -3.78 -13.04
C GLY A 58 -3.04 -3.77 -12.13
N LEU A 59 -2.85 -3.95 -10.81
CA LEU A 59 -3.94 -3.83 -9.84
C LEU A 59 -4.47 -2.40 -9.72
N MET A 60 -3.60 -1.41 -9.85
CA MET A 60 -3.99 0.00 -9.86
C MET A 60 -4.83 0.34 -11.11
N GLN A 61 -4.41 -0.10 -12.29
CA GLN A 61 -5.18 0.09 -13.53
C GLN A 61 -6.55 -0.60 -13.48
N LYS A 62 -6.64 -1.76 -12.82
CA LYS A 62 -7.90 -2.48 -12.62
C LYS A 62 -8.78 -1.88 -11.52
N GLY A 63 -8.32 -0.85 -10.80
CA GLY A 63 -9.07 -0.18 -9.74
C GLY A 63 -9.04 -0.89 -8.38
N TYR A 64 -8.19 -1.90 -8.19
CA TYR A 64 -8.01 -2.58 -6.91
C TYR A 64 -7.13 -1.79 -5.93
N LEU A 65 -6.12 -1.09 -6.45
CA LEU A 65 -5.22 -0.27 -5.65
C LEU A 65 -5.39 1.20 -5.98
N GLN A 66 -5.28 2.03 -4.95
CA GLN A 66 -5.19 3.47 -5.10
C GLN A 66 -3.84 3.95 -4.58
N ASN A 67 -3.19 4.80 -5.37
CA ASN A 67 -2.00 5.49 -4.93
C ASN A 67 -2.39 6.60 -3.97
N THR A 68 -2.17 6.37 -2.69
CA THR A 68 -2.17 7.44 -1.70
C THR A 68 -0.77 8.00 -1.71
N ALA A 69 -0.63 9.19 -2.30
CA ALA A 69 0.52 10.03 -2.05
C ALA A 69 0.43 10.44 -0.58
N ALA A 70 0.97 9.61 0.30
CA ALA A 70 1.20 10.03 1.66
C ALA A 70 2.29 11.10 1.56
N VAL A 71 1.86 12.36 1.71
CA VAL A 71 2.77 13.39 2.21
C VAL A 71 3.37 12.78 3.45
N VAL A 72 4.69 12.54 3.43
CA VAL A 72 5.43 12.22 4.64
C VAL A 72 5.25 13.45 5.52
N GLN A 73 4.18 13.48 6.31
CA GLN A 73 4.16 14.31 7.48
C GLN A 73 5.28 13.70 8.33
N PRO A 74 6.39 14.43 8.56
CA PRO A 74 7.30 14.01 9.62
C PRO A 74 6.41 13.83 10.85
N GLU A 75 6.63 12.74 11.55
CA GLU A 75 5.93 12.36 12.77
C GLU A 75 5.52 13.64 13.53
N ALA A 76 4.22 13.78 13.79
CA ALA A 76 3.77 14.81 14.70
C ALA A 76 4.61 14.64 15.96
N ASP A 77 5.40 15.67 16.23
CA ASP A 77 6.06 15.96 17.48
C ASP A 77 4.95 16.04 18.54
N ASP A 78 4.44 14.88 18.98
CA ASP A 78 3.46 14.79 20.05
C ASP A 78 4.22 14.81 21.37
N ASP A 79 4.56 16.04 21.72
CA ASP A 79 4.41 16.64 23.05
C ASP A 79 4.93 15.86 24.27
N ALA A 80 5.95 16.44 24.89
CA ALA A 80 6.00 16.50 26.34
C ALA A 80 6.38 17.92 26.78
N LEU A 81 5.45 18.87 26.56
CA LEU A 81 5.39 20.10 27.36
C LEU A 81 4.83 19.73 28.74
N ALA A 82 5.71 19.26 29.62
CA ALA A 82 5.55 19.32 31.07
C ALA A 82 6.74 20.14 31.60
N GLY A 83 6.61 21.28 32.26
CA GLY A 83 5.49 22.01 32.82
C GLY A 83 6.05 23.33 33.37
N VAL A 84 5.18 24.10 34.01
CA VAL A 84 5.35 25.46 34.55
C VAL A 84 6.66 25.76 35.29
#